data_AF-A0A919Q8T3-F1
#
_entry.id   AF-A0A919Q8T3-F1
#
_cell.length_a   1.000
_cell.length_b   1.000
_cell.length_c   1.000
_cell.angle_alpha   90.00
_cell.angle_beta   90.00
_cell.angle_gamma   90.00
#
_symmetry.space_group_name_H-M   'P 1'
#
loop_
_entity.id
_entity.type
_entity.pdbx_description
1 polymer ?
#
loop_
_entity_poly.entity_id
_entity_poly.type
_entity_poly.pdbx_seq_one_letter_code
_entity_poly.pdbx_strand_id
1 'polypeptide(L)'
;MAPDGGFNAPPSQLIWQPGLVLGWDPAQLDTAFTRSRLGLVSISRGFAPQQNVVVVVGDAAEDFALAHVYRRLYGRGIWLPNAWLASNAVQSMAIFGLRSTLSKHVLRGGKVIVATTSLEAPSIDVVLSELRQPTFWSEGDHERLAKQFEEHVLGGAVTWPTDRMQYSAVDGQFDQDYAIPIKRNEAGDVEMAVICPPPAINQPELAGSANLHWQVDVELIETVSPRGRGLDGHAVLAEGQDPYLTWVRNGRDGIVYESERFNFIAAGTSPVSRLARPRLRVPGLARWADLMARQADRRMRFSAAGRRVEVMRQLWGDRATLASQFAGPMLPVLRKFRPTAKKSTLALSEANGDVLATGAGQHLWEAYLTFSGVLHYGEADKGSTQVFREQVDEMLTRGILRRGLILGCELCGRPAFLEIGDLAQMNRCPRCSAANSLSQARWRKPEDEPQWYYDLHPTVREHLAQDGEIPLLLSHHLRSGSREYNDAAELELSDDSGPLAECDLVALRDGKIITAEAKRTGSLGEGKTLRQAIAKRALLAEQIQADQILLATTDAKWQQASVDALRQEIRQRPWTMPAPQARLICGLGTATVTDMELDAETGLLTPWPKDR
;
A
#
# COMPACT_ATOMS: atom_id res chain seq x y z
N MET A 1 -24.53 -30.88 51.86
CA MET A 1 -25.10 -30.66 50.52
C MET A 1 -23.93 -30.61 49.55
N ALA A 2 -23.74 -31.67 48.77
CA ALA A 2 -22.73 -31.72 47.73
C ALA A 2 -23.24 -30.90 46.51
N PRO A 3 -22.44 -30.01 45.91
CA PRO A 3 -22.80 -29.42 44.64
C PRO A 3 -22.50 -30.42 43.52
N ASP A 4 -23.44 -30.48 42.58
CA ASP A 4 -23.50 -31.38 41.44
C ASP A 4 -22.22 -31.40 40.60
N GLY A 5 -21.84 -32.63 40.24
CA GLY A 5 -20.74 -32.93 39.33
C GLY A 5 -21.06 -32.51 37.90
N GLY A 6 -20.43 -31.42 37.46
CA GLY A 6 -20.11 -31.17 36.06
C GLY A 6 -18.67 -31.56 35.76
N PHE A 7 -18.37 -32.85 35.68
CA PHE A 7 -17.11 -33.32 35.11
C PHE A 7 -17.21 -33.29 33.58
N ASN A 8 -16.27 -32.58 32.93
CA ASN A 8 -15.75 -32.76 31.56
C ASN A 8 -15.53 -31.45 30.76
N ALA A 9 -15.08 -30.38 31.41
CA ALA A 9 -14.21 -29.42 30.73
C ALA A 9 -12.77 -29.67 31.22
N PRO A 10 -11.80 -30.02 30.35
CA PRO A 10 -10.40 -30.06 30.76
C PRO A 10 -9.99 -28.67 31.30
N PRO A 11 -9.17 -28.59 32.36
CA PRO A 11 -8.71 -27.32 32.90
C PRO A 11 -8.01 -26.52 31.81
N SER A 12 -8.29 -25.22 31.72
CA SER A 12 -7.74 -24.36 30.67
C SER A 12 -6.23 -24.11 30.85
N GLN A 13 -5.68 -24.34 32.05
CA GLN A 13 -4.24 -24.36 32.34
C GLN A 13 -3.91 -25.39 33.45
N LEU A 14 -2.70 -25.96 33.40
CA LEU A 14 -2.13 -26.80 34.44
C LEU A 14 -1.11 -25.98 35.23
N ILE A 15 -1.15 -26.00 36.56
CA ILE A 15 -0.11 -25.42 37.40
C ILE A 15 0.72 -26.56 37.97
N TRP A 16 2.03 -26.51 37.73
CA TRP A 16 2.99 -27.46 38.26
C TRP A 16 3.80 -26.80 39.38
N GLN A 17 3.69 -27.37 40.58
CA GLN A 17 4.67 -27.19 41.65
C GLN A 17 5.47 -28.50 41.76
N PRO A 18 6.74 -28.48 42.19
CA PRO A 18 7.49 -29.71 42.40
C PRO A 18 6.71 -30.68 43.31
N GLY A 19 6.27 -31.81 42.75
CA GLY A 19 5.48 -32.83 43.45
C GLY A 19 3.95 -32.69 43.40
N LEU A 20 3.39 -31.66 42.75
CA LEU A 20 1.95 -31.45 42.68
C LEU A 20 1.51 -30.89 41.31
N VAL A 21 0.62 -31.61 40.62
CA VAL A 21 -0.08 -31.13 39.41
C VAL A 21 -1.51 -30.81 39.82
N LEU A 22 -1.89 -29.54 39.78
CA LEU A 22 -3.27 -29.11 40.04
C LEU A 22 -3.90 -28.59 38.74
N GLY A 23 -5.12 -29.06 38.47
CA GLY A 23 -6.01 -28.43 37.49
C GLY A 23 -6.77 -27.29 38.16
N TRP A 24 -6.69 -26.08 37.60
CA TRP A 24 -7.43 -24.91 38.09
C TRP A 24 -8.09 -24.19 36.91
N ASP A 25 -9.24 -23.57 37.14
CA ASP A 25 -9.79 -22.51 36.28
C ASP A 25 -9.13 -21.15 36.59
N PRO A 26 -8.25 -20.61 35.72
CA PRO A 26 -7.57 -19.34 35.92
C PRO A 26 -8.52 -18.14 36.05
N ALA A 27 -9.78 -18.26 35.61
CA ALA A 27 -10.79 -17.21 35.81
C ALA A 27 -11.07 -16.95 37.30
N GLN A 28 -10.73 -17.89 38.17
CA GLN A 28 -10.93 -17.79 39.62
C GLN A 28 -9.68 -17.33 40.38
N LEU A 29 -8.56 -17.10 39.68
CA LEU A 29 -7.33 -16.61 40.29
C LEU A 29 -7.12 -15.13 39.95
N ASP A 30 -7.02 -14.31 41.00
CA ASP A 30 -6.52 -12.93 40.90
C ASP A 30 -5.01 -12.94 40.59
N THR A 31 -4.67 -13.27 39.35
CA THR A 31 -3.30 -13.16 38.89
C THR A 31 -2.89 -11.69 38.85
N ALA A 32 -1.59 -11.40 38.98
CA ALA A 32 -1.06 -10.05 38.72
C ALA A 32 -1.50 -9.53 37.33
N PHE A 33 -1.73 -10.43 36.39
CA PHE A 33 -2.20 -10.11 35.05
C PHE A 33 -3.69 -9.76 34.98
N THR A 34 -4.55 -10.39 35.77
CA THR A 34 -5.96 -10.03 35.92
C THR A 34 -6.06 -8.62 36.49
N ARG A 35 -5.25 -8.31 37.52
CA ARG A 35 -5.17 -6.96 38.12
C ARG A 35 -4.70 -5.90 37.13
N SER A 36 -3.71 -6.21 36.29
CA SER A 36 -3.24 -5.29 35.23
C SER A 36 -4.24 -5.01 34.12
N ARG A 37 -5.37 -5.73 34.09
CA ARG A 37 -6.44 -5.59 33.09
C ARG A 37 -7.73 -5.00 33.68
N LEU A 38 -7.72 -4.59 34.95
CA LEU A 38 -8.87 -3.95 35.57
C LEU A 38 -9.29 -2.72 34.74
N GLY A 39 -10.57 -2.63 34.39
CA GLY A 39 -11.12 -1.60 33.52
C GLY A 39 -10.69 -1.64 32.05
N LEU A 40 -9.99 -2.69 31.62
CA LEU A 40 -9.49 -2.85 30.25
C LEU A 40 -10.11 -4.06 29.55
N VAL A 41 -10.38 -3.90 28.25
CA VAL A 41 -10.83 -4.96 27.35
C VAL A 41 -9.80 -5.19 26.25
N SER A 42 -9.68 -6.44 25.79
CA SER A 42 -8.85 -6.76 24.63
C SER A 42 -9.61 -6.45 23.35
N ILE A 43 -9.08 -5.57 22.51
CA ILE A 43 -9.63 -5.25 21.19
C ILE A 43 -8.63 -5.63 20.10
N SER A 44 -9.12 -5.79 18.86
CA SER A 44 -8.31 -5.98 17.67
C SER A 44 -8.98 -5.30 16.49
N ARG A 45 -8.21 -4.74 15.56
CA ARG A 45 -8.76 -4.16 14.33
C ARG A 45 -9.09 -5.24 13.30
N GLY A 46 -10.26 -5.09 12.67
CA GLY A 46 -10.70 -5.91 11.54
C GLY A 46 -11.16 -7.33 11.93
N PHE A 47 -11.62 -8.07 10.92
CA PHE A 47 -11.90 -9.50 11.07
C PHE A 47 -10.54 -10.21 11.14
N ALA A 48 -10.17 -10.76 12.30
CA ALA A 48 -8.95 -11.56 12.41
C ALA A 48 -9.24 -12.98 11.89
N PRO A 49 -8.86 -13.36 10.65
CA PRO A 49 -8.83 -14.77 10.30
C PRO A 49 -7.89 -15.52 11.25
N GLN A 50 -8.07 -16.83 11.35
CA GLN A 50 -7.34 -17.74 12.24
C GLN A 50 -5.84 -17.40 12.36
N GLN A 51 -5.43 -16.73 13.44
CA GLN A 51 -4.04 -16.39 13.70
C GLN A 51 -3.22 -17.61 14.09
N ASN A 52 -1.96 -17.66 13.65
CA ASN A 52 -1.04 -18.72 14.06
C ASN A 52 -0.96 -18.81 15.58
N VAL A 53 -1.01 -20.05 16.10
CA VAL A 53 -0.69 -20.31 17.51
C VAL A 53 0.79 -20.62 17.59
N VAL A 54 1.50 -19.96 18.50
CA VAL A 54 2.93 -20.22 18.76
C VAL A 54 3.05 -20.99 20.06
N VAL A 55 3.62 -22.19 19.98
CA VAL A 55 4.00 -23.00 21.13
C VAL A 55 5.51 -22.86 21.31
N VAL A 56 5.94 -22.20 22.38
CA VAL A 56 7.36 -22.05 22.70
C VAL A 56 7.77 -23.09 23.72
N VAL A 57 8.75 -23.92 23.36
CA VAL A 57 9.24 -25.01 24.18
C VAL A 57 10.60 -24.64 24.76
N GLY A 58 10.75 -24.77 26.08
CA GLY A 58 12.02 -24.53 26.76
C GLY A 58 11.85 -24.02 28.18
N ASP A 59 12.94 -24.07 28.95
CA ASP A 59 12.97 -23.67 30.35
C ASP A 59 13.68 -22.31 30.57
N ALA A 60 14.18 -21.68 29.50
CA ALA A 60 14.87 -20.40 29.60
C ALA A 60 13.88 -19.23 29.77
N ALA A 61 14.35 -18.13 30.35
CA ALA A 61 13.52 -16.93 30.54
C ALA A 61 13.08 -16.34 29.19
N GLU A 62 13.93 -16.49 28.17
CA GLU A 62 13.71 -16.07 26.80
C GLU A 62 12.56 -16.84 26.13
N ASP A 63 12.40 -18.15 26.40
CA ASP A 63 11.29 -18.95 25.89
C ASP A 63 9.96 -18.51 26.48
N PHE A 64 9.95 -18.30 27.80
CA PHE A 64 8.79 -17.77 28.50
C PHE A 64 8.42 -16.37 27.98
N ALA A 65 9.41 -15.50 27.82
CA ALA A 65 9.21 -14.14 27.31
C ALA A 65 8.66 -14.15 25.88
N LEU A 66 9.19 -14.99 25.00
CA LEU A 66 8.70 -15.14 23.62
C LEU A 66 7.23 -15.56 23.59
N ALA A 67 6.87 -16.61 24.32
CA ALA A 67 5.48 -17.06 24.42
C ALA A 67 4.58 -15.96 25.00
N HIS A 68 5.06 -15.26 26.03
CA HIS A 68 4.29 -14.22 26.70
C HIS A 68 4.03 -13.02 25.81
N VAL A 69 5.07 -12.50 25.14
CA VAL A 69 4.95 -11.36 24.21
C VAL A 69 4.02 -11.73 23.06
N TYR A 70 4.15 -12.93 22.49
CA TYR A 70 3.25 -13.39 21.43
C TYR A 70 1.80 -13.51 21.91
N ARG A 71 1.57 -14.02 23.13
CA ARG A 71 0.23 -14.04 23.75
C ARG A 71 -0.32 -12.64 24.00
N ARG A 72 0.51 -11.65 24.32
CA ARG A 72 0.07 -10.27 24.56
C ARG A 72 -0.26 -9.54 23.27
N LEU A 73 0.55 -9.75 22.24
CA LEU A 73 0.36 -9.10 20.95
C LEU A 73 -0.70 -9.79 20.09
N TYR A 74 -0.91 -11.10 20.21
CA TYR A 74 -1.82 -11.84 19.31
C TYR A 74 -2.79 -12.76 20.03
N GLY A 75 -2.76 -12.84 21.36
CA GLY A 75 -3.67 -13.70 22.12
C GLY A 75 -3.36 -15.21 22.07
N ARG A 76 -2.36 -15.65 21.29
CA ARG A 76 -2.17 -17.08 20.93
C ARG A 76 -0.74 -17.61 21.15
N GLY A 77 -0.08 -17.18 22.22
CA GLY A 77 1.20 -17.73 22.66
C GLY A 77 1.02 -18.74 23.81
N ILE A 78 1.65 -19.90 23.69
CA ILE A 78 1.65 -20.97 24.70
C ILE A 78 3.11 -21.27 25.06
N TRP A 79 3.42 -21.28 26.35
CA TRP A 79 4.71 -21.73 26.84
C TRP A 79 4.60 -23.18 27.32
N LEU A 80 5.54 -24.03 26.89
CA LEU A 80 5.64 -25.43 27.27
C LEU A 80 7.03 -25.67 27.90
N PRO A 81 7.11 -25.76 29.25
CA PRO A 81 8.37 -26.05 29.93
C PRO A 81 8.93 -27.40 29.48
N ASN A 82 10.24 -27.46 29.22
CA ASN A 82 10.90 -28.71 28.84
C ASN A 82 10.91 -29.73 29.99
N ALA A 83 10.88 -29.26 31.24
CA ALA A 83 10.67 -30.13 32.41
C ALA A 83 9.39 -30.98 32.33
N TRP A 84 8.35 -30.54 31.60
CA TRP A 84 7.11 -31.30 31.43
C TRP A 84 7.23 -32.41 30.39
N LEU A 85 8.28 -32.38 29.58
CA LEU A 85 8.59 -33.38 28.56
C LEU A 85 9.51 -34.48 29.10
N ALA A 86 10.15 -34.27 30.26
CA ALA A 86 11.14 -35.19 30.83
C ALA A 86 10.56 -36.47 31.47
N SER A 87 9.26 -36.50 31.78
CA SER A 87 8.58 -37.65 32.40
C SER A 87 7.41 -38.12 31.53
N ASN A 88 7.39 -39.39 31.15
CA ASN A 88 6.35 -39.96 30.27
C ASN A 88 4.90 -39.69 30.75
N ALA A 89 4.67 -39.70 32.07
CA ALA A 89 3.34 -39.44 32.63
C ALA A 89 2.92 -37.97 32.47
N VAL A 90 3.84 -37.03 32.75
CA VAL A 90 3.59 -35.60 32.62
C VAL A 90 3.53 -35.18 31.16
N GLN A 91 4.41 -35.74 30.33
CA GLN A 91 4.48 -35.50 28.89
C GLN A 91 3.15 -35.87 28.22
N SER A 92 2.62 -37.07 28.50
CA SER A 92 1.36 -37.53 27.91
C SER A 92 0.19 -36.60 28.26
N MET A 93 0.10 -36.15 29.51
CA MET A 93 -0.94 -35.22 29.95
C MET A 93 -0.78 -33.82 29.34
N ALA A 94 0.45 -33.29 29.32
CA ALA A 94 0.75 -31.97 28.77
C ALA A 94 0.48 -31.92 27.27
N ILE A 95 0.96 -32.93 26.51
CA ILE A 95 0.71 -33.06 25.08
C ILE A 95 -0.79 -33.23 24.80
N PHE A 96 -1.51 -34.05 25.58
CA PHE A 96 -2.96 -34.20 25.43
C PHE A 96 -3.71 -32.88 25.65
N GLY A 97 -3.38 -32.14 26.71
CA GLY A 97 -3.98 -30.84 27.00
C GLY A 97 -3.68 -29.80 25.92
N LEU A 98 -2.44 -29.80 25.42
CA LEU A 98 -2.03 -28.93 24.32
C LEU A 98 -2.77 -29.28 23.02
N ARG A 99 -2.82 -30.57 22.63
CA ARG A 99 -3.59 -31.02 21.45
C ARG A 99 -5.07 -30.66 21.58
N SER A 100 -5.67 -30.83 22.75
CA SER A 100 -7.07 -30.44 23.00
C SER A 100 -7.28 -28.93 22.77
N THR A 101 -6.37 -28.10 23.28
CA THR A 101 -6.41 -26.63 23.10
C THR A 101 -6.24 -26.23 21.63
N LEU A 102 -5.33 -26.90 20.92
CA LEU A 102 -5.00 -26.62 19.53
C LEU A 102 -6.06 -27.18 18.55
N SER A 103 -6.77 -28.25 18.91
CA SER A 103 -7.67 -28.98 18.01
C SER A 103 -8.69 -28.07 17.31
N LYS A 104 -9.34 -27.16 18.05
CA LYS A 104 -10.32 -26.21 17.49
C LYS A 104 -9.70 -25.21 16.52
N HIS A 105 -8.43 -24.87 16.73
CA HIS A 105 -7.67 -23.98 15.86
C HIS A 105 -7.31 -24.69 14.55
N VAL A 106 -6.75 -25.90 14.66
CA VAL A 106 -6.36 -26.70 13.50
C VAL A 106 -7.59 -27.16 12.68
N LEU A 107 -8.71 -27.52 13.32
CA LEU A 107 -9.96 -27.87 12.61
C LEU A 107 -10.52 -26.71 11.78
N ARG A 108 -10.21 -25.47 12.17
CA ARG A 108 -10.61 -24.26 11.43
C ARG A 108 -9.55 -23.79 10.44
N GLY A 109 -8.54 -24.62 10.16
CA GLY A 109 -7.48 -24.36 9.19
C GLY A 109 -6.34 -23.48 9.71
N GLY A 110 -6.26 -23.29 11.03
CA GLY A 110 -5.24 -22.45 11.65
C GLY A 110 -3.89 -23.17 11.79
N LYS A 111 -2.80 -22.46 11.52
CA LYS A 111 -1.44 -23.01 11.67
C LYS A 111 -0.95 -22.98 13.11
N VAL A 112 -0.14 -23.97 13.46
CA VAL A 112 0.59 -24.06 14.73
C VAL A 112 2.09 -24.02 14.44
N ILE A 113 2.78 -23.10 15.09
CA ILE A 113 4.23 -22.93 15.01
C ILE A 113 4.82 -23.43 16.32
N VAL A 114 5.82 -24.31 16.25
CA VAL A 114 6.58 -24.75 17.43
C VAL A 114 7.95 -24.08 17.40
N ALA A 115 8.25 -23.32 18.44
CA ALA A 115 9.45 -22.49 18.52
C ALA A 115 10.25 -22.73 19.81
N THR A 116 11.52 -22.34 19.80
CA THR A 116 12.38 -22.30 20.99
C THR A 116 13.48 -21.27 20.80
N THR A 117 13.96 -20.69 21.90
CA THR A 117 15.17 -19.86 21.94
C THR A 117 16.35 -20.60 22.56
N SER A 118 16.11 -21.69 23.30
CA SER A 118 17.13 -22.35 24.11
C SER A 118 17.43 -23.81 23.73
N LEU A 119 16.54 -24.48 22.99
CA LEU A 119 16.69 -25.90 22.67
C LEU A 119 17.28 -26.12 21.26
N GLU A 120 17.95 -27.25 21.08
CA GLU A 120 18.42 -27.71 19.77
C GLU A 120 17.28 -28.35 18.96
N ALA A 121 17.40 -28.33 17.63
CA ALA A 121 16.39 -28.87 16.71
C ALA A 121 15.90 -30.30 17.04
N PRO A 122 16.78 -31.27 17.39
CA PRO A 122 16.35 -32.64 17.70
C PRO A 122 15.39 -32.74 18.89
N SER A 123 15.50 -31.85 19.88
CA SER A 123 14.60 -31.86 21.05
C SER A 123 13.19 -31.39 20.68
N ILE A 124 13.10 -30.47 19.72
CA ILE A 124 11.83 -29.96 19.22
C ILE A 124 11.18 -30.99 18.28
N ASP A 125 11.96 -31.75 17.51
CA ASP A 125 11.48 -32.85 16.63
C ASP A 125 10.60 -33.83 17.41
N VAL A 126 11.03 -34.18 18.62
CA VAL A 126 10.25 -35.05 19.51
C VAL A 126 8.89 -34.44 19.83
N VAL A 127 8.86 -33.16 20.21
CA VAL A 127 7.60 -32.45 20.54
C VAL A 127 6.68 -32.34 19.32
N LEU A 128 7.23 -32.01 18.16
CA LEU A 128 6.44 -31.91 16.92
C LEU A 128 5.91 -33.27 16.48
N SER A 129 6.72 -34.32 16.58
CA SER A 129 6.30 -35.69 16.27
C SER A 129 5.12 -36.11 17.15
N GLU A 130 5.21 -35.82 18.45
CA GLU A 130 4.10 -36.03 19.39
C GLU A 130 2.89 -35.16 19.03
N LEU A 131 3.02 -33.86 18.79
CA LEU A 131 1.85 -33.01 18.45
C LEU A 131 1.14 -33.43 17.15
N ARG A 132 1.87 -34.03 16.21
CA ARG A 132 1.34 -34.54 14.93
C ARG A 132 0.61 -35.87 15.04
N GLN A 133 0.77 -36.61 16.14
CA GLN A 133 0.08 -37.89 16.28
C GLN A 133 -1.45 -37.72 16.32
N PRO A 134 -2.20 -38.66 15.72
CA PRO A 134 -3.66 -38.71 15.78
C PRO A 134 -4.22 -38.51 17.20
N THR A 135 -5.31 -37.77 17.29
CA THR A 135 -6.21 -37.81 18.45
C THR A 135 -7.51 -38.51 18.06
N PHE A 136 -8.27 -38.97 19.07
CA PHE A 136 -9.60 -39.58 18.90
C PHE A 136 -10.57 -38.72 18.04
N TRP A 137 -10.36 -37.39 17.99
CA TRP A 137 -11.18 -36.44 17.21
C TRP A 137 -10.72 -36.25 15.75
N SER A 138 -9.71 -36.99 15.30
CA SER A 138 -9.02 -36.76 14.01
C SER A 138 -8.96 -37.97 13.09
N GLU A 139 -9.63 -39.07 13.43
CA GLU A 139 -9.68 -40.26 12.57
C GLU A 139 -10.26 -39.88 11.19
N GLY A 140 -9.41 -39.93 10.17
CA GLY A 140 -9.75 -39.66 8.76
C GLY A 140 -9.18 -38.39 8.12
N ASP A 141 -8.56 -37.47 8.88
CA ASP A 141 -8.03 -36.18 8.35
C ASP A 141 -6.54 -35.94 8.71
N HIS A 142 -5.79 -37.02 8.90
CA HIS A 142 -4.40 -37.00 9.41
C HIS A 142 -3.42 -36.21 8.56
N GLU A 143 -3.45 -36.35 7.23
CA GLU A 143 -2.56 -35.60 6.35
C GLU A 143 -2.82 -34.09 6.40
N ARG A 144 -4.09 -33.68 6.55
CA ARG A 144 -4.47 -32.28 6.62
C ARG A 144 -4.05 -31.65 7.94
N LEU A 145 -4.13 -32.39 9.05
CA LEU A 145 -3.69 -31.93 10.37
C LEU A 145 -2.16 -31.83 10.41
N ALA A 146 -1.43 -32.83 9.91
CA ALA A 146 0.03 -32.82 9.88
C ALA A 146 0.59 -31.62 9.09
N LYS A 147 -0.08 -31.22 7.99
CA LYS A 147 0.27 -30.05 7.17
C LYS A 147 0.03 -28.69 7.86
N GLN A 148 -0.69 -28.65 8.98
CA GLN A 148 -0.97 -27.41 9.73
C GLN A 148 0.00 -27.14 10.87
N PHE A 149 0.85 -28.11 11.23
CA PHE A 149 1.98 -27.92 12.14
C PHE A 149 3.22 -27.56 11.33
N GLU A 150 3.56 -26.27 11.30
CA GLU A 150 4.77 -25.78 10.65
C GLU A 150 6.00 -25.97 11.56
N GLU A 151 7.16 -26.18 10.90
CA GLU A 151 8.42 -26.67 11.45
C GLU A 151 9.05 -25.83 12.56
N HIS A 152 10.10 -26.41 13.16
CA HIS A 152 11.04 -25.89 14.15
C HIS A 152 11.51 -24.46 13.86
N VAL A 153 10.97 -23.49 14.58
CA VAL A 153 11.40 -22.10 14.46
C VAL A 153 12.30 -21.71 15.64
N LEU A 154 13.57 -21.43 15.38
CA LEU A 154 14.42 -20.75 16.39
C LEU A 154 13.81 -19.38 16.67
N GLY A 155 13.79 -18.91 17.93
CA GLY A 155 12.95 -17.79 18.35
C GLY A 155 13.09 -16.48 17.53
N GLY A 156 14.24 -16.27 16.88
CA GLY A 156 14.45 -15.16 15.94
C GLY A 156 13.73 -15.28 14.58
N ALA A 157 13.29 -16.48 14.20
CA ALA A 157 12.56 -16.77 12.97
C ALA A 157 11.03 -16.80 13.15
N VAL A 158 10.53 -16.55 14.37
CA VAL A 158 9.08 -16.41 14.61
C VAL A 158 8.58 -15.21 13.82
N THR A 159 7.55 -15.42 13.01
CA THR A 159 6.92 -14.34 12.27
C THR A 159 6.14 -13.44 13.23
N TRP A 160 6.33 -12.13 13.10
CA TRP A 160 5.59 -11.11 13.85
C TRP A 160 4.68 -10.34 12.88
N PRO A 161 3.45 -10.82 12.62
CA PRO A 161 2.52 -10.10 11.77
C PRO A 161 2.34 -8.67 12.29
N THR A 162 2.53 -7.68 11.42
CA THR A 162 2.30 -6.27 11.77
C THR A 162 0.81 -5.94 11.83
N ASP A 163 -0.02 -6.78 11.21
CA ASP A 163 -1.47 -6.72 11.27
C ASP A 163 -2.02 -7.59 12.41
N ARG A 164 -3.29 -7.36 12.77
CA ARG A 164 -4.05 -8.23 13.69
C ARG A 164 -3.51 -8.29 15.13
N MET A 165 -2.68 -7.35 15.55
CA MET A 165 -2.28 -7.29 16.95
C MET A 165 -3.48 -6.98 17.86
N GLN A 166 -3.41 -7.38 19.12
CA GLN A 166 -4.35 -7.05 20.17
C GLN A 166 -3.89 -5.77 20.90
N TYR A 167 -4.88 -5.06 21.44
CA TYR A 167 -4.73 -3.84 22.22
C TYR A 167 -5.49 -4.02 23.51
N SER A 168 -5.02 -3.42 24.59
CA SER A 168 -5.84 -3.23 25.79
C SER A 168 -6.42 -1.83 25.72
N ALA A 169 -7.74 -1.72 25.62
CA ALA A 169 -8.45 -0.45 25.59
C ALA A 169 -9.31 -0.30 26.82
N VAL A 170 -9.64 0.94 27.19
CA VAL A 170 -10.54 1.21 28.31
C VAL A 170 -11.93 0.69 27.97
N ASP A 171 -12.51 -0.13 28.85
CA ASP A 171 -13.81 -0.73 28.61
C ASP A 171 -14.90 0.33 28.41
N GLY A 172 -15.68 0.18 27.34
CA GLY A 172 -16.69 1.16 26.91
C GLY A 172 -16.14 2.51 26.40
N GLN A 173 -14.82 2.70 26.31
CA GLN A 173 -14.20 3.94 25.83
C GLN A 173 -13.17 3.70 24.71
N PHE A 174 -13.54 2.86 23.76
CA PHE A 174 -12.83 2.65 22.50
C PHE A 174 -13.79 2.89 21.34
N ASP A 175 -13.26 3.10 20.13
CA ASP A 175 -14.06 3.33 18.91
C ASP A 175 -15.02 4.54 19.02
N GLN A 176 -14.51 5.64 19.59
CA GLN A 176 -15.27 6.87 19.77
C GLN A 176 -15.13 7.79 18.55
N ASP A 177 -16.25 8.11 17.92
CA ASP A 177 -16.30 8.99 16.76
C ASP A 177 -16.54 10.45 17.13
N TYR A 178 -15.78 11.34 16.48
CA TYR A 178 -15.90 12.79 16.64
C TYR A 178 -15.89 13.48 15.27
N ALA A 179 -16.83 14.40 15.05
CA ALA A 179 -16.79 15.26 13.88
C ALA A 179 -15.76 16.39 14.08
N ILE A 180 -14.74 16.44 13.24
CA ILE A 180 -13.66 17.42 13.32
C ILE A 180 -13.50 18.11 11.96
N PRO A 181 -13.51 19.46 11.89
CA PRO A 181 -13.20 20.18 10.66
C PRO A 181 -11.74 19.95 10.26
N ILE A 182 -11.53 19.62 8.98
CA ILE A 182 -10.21 19.39 8.39
C ILE A 182 -9.90 20.39 7.27
N LYS A 183 -8.62 20.62 7.02
CA LYS A 183 -8.09 21.28 5.82
C LYS A 183 -7.42 20.23 4.95
N ARG A 184 -7.70 20.26 3.64
CA ARG A 184 -7.01 19.44 2.63
C ARG A 184 -6.22 20.35 1.70
N ASN A 185 -4.96 20.02 1.44
CA ASN A 185 -4.16 20.73 0.44
C ASN A 185 -4.08 19.94 -0.88
N GLU A 186 -3.53 20.57 -1.92
CA GLU A 186 -3.36 19.95 -3.24
C GLU A 186 -2.42 18.74 -3.23
N ALA A 187 -1.51 18.66 -2.25
CA ALA A 187 -0.58 17.54 -2.06
C ALA A 187 -1.22 16.33 -1.36
N GLY A 188 -2.49 16.42 -0.99
CA GLY A 188 -3.23 15.35 -0.31
C GLY A 188 -3.01 15.29 1.20
N ASP A 189 -2.31 16.27 1.79
CA ASP A 189 -2.20 16.36 3.25
C ASP A 189 -3.56 16.73 3.84
N VAL A 190 -3.87 16.12 4.99
CA VAL A 190 -5.07 16.39 5.77
C VAL A 190 -4.68 16.89 7.14
N GLU A 191 -5.17 18.06 7.54
CA GLU A 191 -4.83 18.69 8.81
C GLU A 191 -6.08 19.02 9.62
N MET A 192 -6.06 18.75 10.93
CA MET A 192 -7.12 19.15 11.84
C MET A 192 -7.14 20.68 12.03
N ALA A 193 -8.28 21.31 11.78
CA ALA A 193 -8.44 22.76 12.01
C ALA A 193 -8.60 23.10 13.50
N VAL A 194 -8.98 22.13 14.33
CA VAL A 194 -9.18 22.26 15.78
C VAL A 194 -8.42 21.18 16.54
N ILE A 195 -8.22 21.40 17.83
CA ILE A 195 -7.56 20.44 18.74
C ILE A 195 -8.41 19.17 18.94
N CYS A 196 -7.78 18.03 19.23
CA CYS A 196 -8.48 16.80 19.62
C CYS A 196 -9.46 17.04 20.79
N PRO A 197 -10.55 16.25 20.90
CA PRO A 197 -11.36 16.22 22.11
C PRO A 197 -10.52 15.78 23.32
N PRO A 198 -10.90 16.19 24.55
CA PRO A 198 -10.19 15.75 25.75
C PRO A 198 -10.33 14.22 25.92
N PRO A 199 -9.24 13.47 26.03
CA PRO A 199 -9.28 12.01 26.09
C PRO A 199 -9.63 11.47 27.50
N ALA A 200 -10.62 12.04 28.18
CA ALA A 200 -10.92 11.74 29.58
C ALA A 200 -11.44 10.31 29.79
N ILE A 201 -10.90 9.62 30.81
CA ILE A 201 -11.36 8.29 31.24
C ILE A 201 -12.49 8.45 32.26
N ASN A 202 -13.64 7.88 31.94
CA ASN A 202 -14.85 7.85 32.76
C ASN A 202 -15.14 6.44 33.32
N GLN A 203 -14.35 5.43 32.92
CA GLN A 203 -14.49 4.06 33.44
C GLN A 203 -14.26 4.07 34.96
N PRO A 204 -15.20 3.56 35.80
CA PRO A 204 -15.17 3.79 37.24
C PRO A 204 -13.95 3.27 37.99
N GLU A 205 -13.40 2.13 37.56
CA GLU A 205 -12.23 1.49 38.18
C GLU A 205 -10.94 2.27 37.88
N LEU A 206 -10.92 3.05 36.80
CA LEU A 206 -9.77 3.83 36.33
C LEU A 206 -9.89 5.33 36.63
N ALA A 207 -11.10 5.90 36.59
CA ALA A 207 -11.36 7.35 36.67
C ALA A 207 -10.88 7.99 37.99
N GLY A 208 -10.78 7.20 39.07
CA GLY A 208 -10.27 7.66 40.37
C GLY A 208 -8.74 7.69 40.48
N SER A 209 -8.01 7.17 39.50
CA SER A 209 -6.55 7.05 39.57
C SER A 209 -5.87 8.34 39.11
N ALA A 210 -5.26 9.06 40.06
CA ALA A 210 -4.55 10.32 39.79
C ALA A 210 -3.22 10.15 39.02
N ASN A 211 -2.66 8.93 39.00
CA ASN A 211 -1.39 8.61 38.33
C ASN A 211 -1.61 7.75 37.07
N LEU A 212 -2.82 7.80 36.51
CA LEU A 212 -3.14 7.04 35.31
C LEU A 212 -2.61 7.79 34.08
N HIS A 213 -1.79 7.11 33.29
CA HIS A 213 -1.32 7.59 32.00
C HIS A 213 -1.80 6.61 30.92
N TRP A 214 -2.20 7.12 29.77
CA TRP A 214 -2.67 6.29 28.67
C TRP A 214 -2.25 6.88 27.33
N GLN A 215 -2.29 6.05 26.30
CA GLN A 215 -2.09 6.45 24.92
C GLN A 215 -3.44 6.64 24.24
N VAL A 216 -3.52 7.64 23.38
CA VAL A 216 -4.70 7.94 22.57
C VAL A 216 -4.36 7.65 21.13
N ASP A 217 -5.01 6.64 20.57
CA ASP A 217 -4.93 6.30 19.16
C ASP A 217 -5.98 7.11 18.38
N VAL A 218 -5.54 7.86 17.37
CA VAL A 218 -6.40 8.67 16.51
C VAL A 218 -6.26 8.23 15.06
N GLU A 219 -7.40 7.98 14.43
CA GLU A 219 -7.52 7.73 13.00
C GLU A 219 -8.39 8.81 12.35
N LEU A 220 -7.93 9.33 11.22
CA LEU A 220 -8.75 10.19 10.37
C LEU A 220 -9.33 9.30 9.26
N ILE A 221 -10.62 8.96 9.36
CA ILE A 221 -11.31 7.92 8.55
C ILE A 221 -11.14 8.14 7.04
N GLU A 222 -11.11 9.38 6.57
CA GLU A 222 -10.99 9.70 5.14
C GLU A 222 -9.53 9.89 4.66
N THR A 223 -8.57 9.25 5.32
CA THR A 223 -7.14 9.38 5.01
C THR A 223 -6.48 8.02 4.81
N VAL A 224 -5.64 7.92 3.78
CA VAL A 224 -4.88 6.72 3.45
C VAL A 224 -3.40 7.10 3.49
N SER A 225 -2.76 6.79 4.62
CA SER A 225 -1.34 7.09 4.88
C SER A 225 -0.63 5.88 5.50
N PRO A 226 0.67 5.70 5.26
CA PRO A 226 1.44 4.61 5.84
C PRO A 226 1.48 4.69 7.36
N ARG A 227 1.33 3.54 8.03
CA ARG A 227 1.26 3.41 9.49
C ARG A 227 2.45 2.64 10.03
N GLY A 228 2.92 2.98 11.23
CA GLY A 228 3.93 2.20 11.94
C GLY A 228 5.31 2.13 11.28
N ARG A 229 5.69 3.14 10.49
CA ARG A 229 6.95 3.20 9.73
C ARG A 229 8.02 4.11 10.35
N GLY A 230 7.88 4.44 11.63
CA GLY A 230 8.86 5.29 12.33
C GLY A 230 8.98 6.70 11.73
N LEU A 231 7.89 7.24 11.21
CA LEU A 231 7.81 8.65 10.85
C LEU A 231 7.87 9.49 12.12
N ASP A 232 8.71 10.52 12.10
CA ASP A 232 8.93 11.46 13.19
C ASP A 232 7.60 12.05 13.72
N GLY A 233 7.49 12.17 15.05
CA GLY A 233 6.29 12.68 15.71
C GLY A 233 5.89 14.09 15.28
N HIS A 234 6.86 14.95 15.01
CA HIS A 234 6.61 16.31 14.55
C HIS A 234 6.08 16.35 13.12
N ALA A 235 6.36 15.31 12.32
CA ALA A 235 5.84 15.20 10.98
C ALA A 235 4.32 14.98 10.94
N VAL A 236 3.71 14.46 12.01
CA VAL A 236 2.25 14.22 12.13
C VAL A 236 1.52 15.29 12.97
N LEU A 237 2.21 16.34 13.39
CA LEU A 237 1.61 17.51 14.01
C LEU A 237 1.17 18.52 12.95
N ALA A 238 -0.01 19.12 13.17
CA ALA A 238 -0.53 20.21 12.34
C ALA A 238 0.41 21.43 12.34
N GLU A 239 0.34 22.26 11.29
CA GLU A 239 1.13 23.48 11.25
C GLU A 239 0.78 24.43 12.41
N GLY A 240 1.81 24.96 13.07
CA GLY A 240 1.69 25.85 14.23
C GLY A 240 1.36 25.14 15.56
N GLN A 241 1.25 23.81 15.57
CA GLN A 241 1.06 23.05 16.81
C GLN A 241 2.34 23.07 17.66
N ASP A 242 2.21 23.31 18.97
CA ASP A 242 3.32 23.22 19.93
C ASP A 242 3.88 21.78 19.92
N PRO A 243 5.14 21.57 19.49
CA PRO A 243 5.75 20.25 19.42
C PRO A 243 6.07 19.65 20.80
N TYR A 244 6.06 20.48 21.85
CA TYR A 244 6.33 20.06 23.23
C TYR A 244 5.04 19.86 24.04
N LEU A 245 3.86 19.95 23.39
CA LEU A 245 2.59 19.74 24.07
C LEU A 245 2.50 18.34 24.66
N THR A 246 2.81 17.32 23.87
CA THR A 246 2.80 15.90 24.22
C THR A 246 3.70 15.13 23.25
N TRP A 247 4.04 13.90 23.59
CA TRP A 247 4.71 12.99 22.67
C TRP A 247 3.70 12.42 21.68
N VAL A 248 4.04 12.52 20.40
CA VAL A 248 3.21 12.03 19.29
C VAL A 248 4.07 11.12 18.41
N ARG A 249 3.47 10.09 17.83
CA ARG A 249 4.13 9.21 16.85
C ARG A 249 3.15 8.70 15.80
N ASN A 250 3.71 8.28 14.66
CA ASN A 250 2.99 7.44 13.72
C ASN A 250 2.96 5.98 14.24
N GLY A 251 1.85 5.60 14.89
CA GLY A 251 1.65 4.25 15.40
C GLY A 251 1.17 3.27 14.34
N ARG A 252 0.94 2.03 14.78
CA ARG A 252 0.51 0.92 13.90
C ARG A 252 -0.87 1.13 13.28
N ASP A 253 -1.75 1.80 14.02
CA ASP A 253 -3.17 1.93 13.68
C ASP A 253 -3.59 3.34 13.29
N GLY A 254 -2.71 4.31 13.50
CA GLY A 254 -3.00 5.72 13.37
C GLY A 254 -1.97 6.54 14.11
N ILE A 255 -2.29 7.81 14.33
CA ILE A 255 -1.42 8.71 15.09
C ILE A 255 -1.69 8.47 16.57
N VAL A 256 -0.62 8.31 17.35
CA VAL A 256 -0.71 8.03 18.78
C VAL A 256 -0.11 9.19 19.54
N TYR A 257 -0.78 9.63 20.61
CA TYR A 257 -0.21 10.61 21.53
C TYR A 257 -0.42 10.22 23.00
N GLU A 258 0.44 10.73 23.88
CA GLU A 258 0.27 10.52 25.33
C GLU A 258 -0.79 11.45 25.91
N SER A 259 -1.63 10.92 26.80
CA SER A 259 -2.79 11.63 27.33
C SER A 259 -2.44 12.90 28.09
N GLU A 260 -1.24 12.99 28.67
CA GLU A 260 -0.79 14.12 29.46
C GLU A 260 0.01 15.15 28.67
N ARG A 261 0.00 16.38 29.17
CA ARG A 261 0.83 17.45 28.66
C ARG A 261 2.22 17.43 29.30
N PHE A 262 3.25 17.70 28.50
CA PHE A 262 4.63 17.85 28.99
C PHE A 262 5.10 19.30 29.05
N ASN A 263 4.32 20.23 28.51
CA ASN A 263 4.60 21.65 28.65
C ASN A 263 4.21 22.18 30.04
N PHE A 264 4.45 23.47 30.29
CA PHE A 264 4.18 24.07 31.59
C PHE A 264 2.68 23.97 31.98
N ILE A 265 2.41 23.36 33.15
CA ILE A 265 1.09 23.27 33.76
C ILE A 265 1.11 24.03 35.09
N ALA A 266 0.34 25.11 35.18
CA ALA A 266 0.23 25.87 36.42
C ALA A 266 -0.45 25.05 37.53
N ALA A 267 0.00 25.24 38.77
CA ALA A 267 -0.67 24.65 39.94
C ALA A 267 -2.15 25.09 39.98
N GLY A 268 -3.05 24.14 40.30
CA GLY A 268 -4.50 24.39 40.31
C GLY A 268 -5.22 24.18 38.97
N THR A 269 -4.50 23.89 37.88
CA THR A 269 -5.11 23.54 36.59
C THR A 269 -6.03 22.32 36.76
N SER A 270 -7.25 22.39 36.22
CA SER A 270 -8.24 21.31 36.30
C SER A 270 -7.74 20.04 35.61
N PRO A 271 -8.11 18.82 36.06
CA PRO A 271 -7.63 17.56 35.49
C PRO A 271 -7.78 17.47 33.96
N VAL A 272 -8.94 17.85 33.43
CA VAL A 272 -9.21 17.86 31.98
C VAL A 272 -8.28 18.80 31.21
N SER A 273 -7.88 19.92 31.80
CA SER A 273 -6.98 20.89 31.16
C SER A 273 -5.50 20.48 31.20
N ARG A 274 -5.16 19.44 31.98
CA ARG A 274 -3.84 18.80 32.00
C ARG A 274 -3.69 17.77 30.87
N LEU A 275 -4.79 17.37 30.23
CA LEU A 275 -4.76 16.42 29.13
C LEU A 275 -4.29 17.09 27.84
N ALA A 276 -3.48 16.37 27.08
CA ALA A 276 -3.01 16.79 25.79
C ALA A 276 -4.12 16.72 24.75
N ARG A 277 -4.16 17.74 23.89
CA ARG A 277 -5.15 17.89 22.83
C ARG A 277 -4.45 18.42 21.58
N PRO A 278 -3.54 17.66 20.96
CA PRO A 278 -2.80 18.14 19.80
C PRO A 278 -3.73 18.35 18.60
N ARG A 279 -3.35 19.28 17.71
CA ARG A 279 -3.83 19.30 16.33
C ARG A 279 -2.93 18.36 15.52
N LEU A 280 -3.54 17.40 14.84
CA LEU A 280 -2.83 16.38 14.08
C LEU A 280 -2.93 16.65 12.57
N ARG A 281 -1.99 16.09 11.81
CA ARG A 281 -2.07 16.01 10.35
C ARG A 281 -1.65 14.62 9.86
N VAL A 282 -2.24 14.22 8.75
CA VAL A 282 -1.88 13.02 8.00
C VAL A 282 -1.30 13.47 6.66
N PRO A 283 0.01 13.29 6.41
CA PRO A 283 0.62 13.68 5.15
C PRO A 283 0.12 12.81 3.98
N GLY A 284 -0.02 13.40 2.80
CA GLY A 284 -0.21 12.67 1.57
C GLY A 284 1.01 11.80 1.24
N LEU A 285 0.85 10.76 0.40
CA LEU A 285 1.89 9.73 0.23
C LEU A 285 3.23 10.28 -0.28
N ALA A 286 3.22 11.23 -1.22
CA ALA A 286 4.44 11.88 -1.70
C ALA A 286 5.14 12.69 -0.59
N ARG A 287 4.35 13.41 0.22
CA ARG A 287 4.87 14.19 1.35
C ARG A 287 5.39 13.28 2.46
N TRP A 288 4.70 12.18 2.74
CA TRP A 288 5.13 11.15 3.66
C TRP A 288 6.49 10.57 3.24
N ALA A 289 6.66 10.24 1.96
CA ALA A 289 7.92 9.72 1.43
C ALA A 289 9.06 10.74 1.56
N ASP A 290 8.81 12.03 1.31
CA ASP A 290 9.78 13.08 1.57
C ASP A 290 10.14 13.13 3.07
N LEU A 291 9.14 13.16 3.96
CA LEU A 291 9.37 13.23 5.41
C LEU A 291 10.16 12.03 5.93
N MET A 292 9.93 10.82 5.41
CA MET A 292 10.76 9.64 5.69
C MET A 292 12.20 9.81 5.19
N ALA A 293 12.39 10.32 3.97
CA ALA A 293 13.72 10.58 3.41
C ALA A 293 14.52 11.59 4.23
N ARG A 294 13.85 12.62 4.77
CA ARG A 294 14.48 13.67 5.60
C ARG A 294 15.10 13.15 6.89
N GLN A 295 14.63 12.02 7.41
CA GLN A 295 15.20 11.40 8.61
C GLN A 295 16.62 10.85 8.37
N ALA A 296 17.04 10.75 7.10
CA ALA A 296 18.38 10.35 6.68
C ALA A 296 19.06 11.45 5.83
N ASP A 297 18.73 12.73 6.08
CA ASP A 297 19.27 13.90 5.38
C ASP A 297 19.10 13.85 3.85
N ARG A 298 18.05 13.17 3.38
CA ARG A 298 17.70 13.06 1.96
C ARG A 298 16.38 13.79 1.68
N ARG A 299 16.03 13.87 0.39
CA ARG A 299 14.75 14.43 -0.08
C ARG A 299 14.11 13.49 -1.09
N MET A 300 12.79 13.37 -1.03
CA MET A 300 12.01 12.79 -2.12
C MET A 300 11.09 13.85 -2.72
N ARG A 301 11.10 13.97 -4.05
CA ARG A 301 10.31 14.97 -4.78
C ARG A 301 9.80 14.38 -6.08
N PHE A 302 8.75 14.97 -6.64
CA PHE A 302 8.34 14.65 -7.99
C PHE A 302 9.46 14.95 -8.98
N SER A 303 9.82 13.96 -9.81
CA SER A 303 10.71 14.14 -10.94
C SER A 303 10.06 15.05 -11.99
N ALA A 304 10.76 15.33 -13.09
CA ALA A 304 10.15 16.08 -14.20
C ALA A 304 8.92 15.36 -14.77
N ALA A 305 8.95 14.02 -14.83
CA ALA A 305 7.81 13.20 -15.22
C ALA A 305 6.70 13.28 -14.16
N GLY A 306 7.04 13.22 -12.87
CA GLY A 306 6.05 13.31 -11.78
C GLY A 306 5.29 14.61 -11.75
N ARG A 307 5.95 15.75 -11.99
CA ARG A 307 5.26 17.04 -12.10
C ARG A 307 4.26 17.08 -13.25
N ARG A 308 4.57 16.44 -14.38
CA ARG A 308 3.61 16.30 -15.50
C ARG A 308 2.42 15.44 -15.12
N VAL A 309 2.66 14.34 -14.42
CA VAL A 309 1.59 13.46 -13.92
C VAL A 309 0.69 14.21 -12.94
N GLU A 310 1.24 15.11 -12.12
CA GLU A 310 0.45 15.94 -11.19
C GLU A 310 -0.43 16.97 -11.93
N VAL A 311 0.08 17.59 -13.00
CA VAL A 311 -0.75 18.43 -13.90
C VAL A 311 -1.87 17.58 -14.54
N MET A 312 -1.56 16.36 -14.99
CA MET A 312 -2.58 15.46 -15.54
C MET A 312 -3.61 15.05 -14.48
N ARG A 313 -3.20 14.82 -13.23
CA ARG A 313 -4.11 14.56 -12.11
C ARG A 313 -5.09 15.71 -11.94
N GLN A 314 -4.62 16.95 -12.00
CA GLN A 314 -5.49 18.14 -11.90
C GLN A 314 -6.49 18.20 -13.06
N LEU A 315 -6.05 17.95 -14.30
CA LEU A 315 -6.93 17.90 -15.48
C LEU A 315 -8.04 16.82 -15.34
N TRP A 316 -7.68 15.63 -14.84
CA TRP A 316 -8.63 14.53 -14.60
C TRP A 316 -9.31 14.59 -13.22
N GLY A 317 -9.06 15.61 -12.41
CA GLY A 317 -9.59 15.79 -11.06
C GLY A 317 -8.87 14.96 -10.00
N ASP A 318 -8.70 13.65 -10.24
CA ASP A 318 -8.05 12.74 -9.30
C ASP A 318 -7.21 11.65 -9.98
N ARG A 319 -6.40 10.94 -9.18
CA ARG A 319 -5.51 9.86 -9.65
C ARG A 319 -6.26 8.61 -10.11
N ALA A 320 -7.39 8.29 -9.48
CA ALA A 320 -8.15 7.08 -9.79
C ALA A 320 -8.78 7.20 -11.18
N THR A 321 -9.41 8.33 -11.46
CA THR A 321 -10.01 8.69 -12.75
C THR A 321 -8.94 8.74 -13.84
N LEU A 322 -7.79 9.37 -13.56
CA LEU A 322 -6.66 9.38 -14.50
C LEU A 322 -6.18 7.96 -14.85
N ALA A 323 -5.89 7.13 -13.85
CA ALA A 323 -5.42 5.75 -14.06
C ALA A 323 -6.47 4.91 -14.79
N SER A 324 -7.75 5.05 -14.44
CA SER A 324 -8.86 4.37 -15.11
C SER A 324 -8.97 4.76 -16.59
N GLN A 325 -8.77 6.03 -16.94
CA GLN A 325 -8.82 6.46 -18.33
C GLN A 325 -7.69 5.84 -19.16
N PHE A 326 -6.50 5.74 -18.57
CA PHE A 326 -5.33 5.14 -19.21
C PHE A 326 -5.33 3.60 -19.20
N ALA A 327 -6.20 2.96 -18.43
CA ALA A 327 -6.42 1.51 -18.48
C ALA A 327 -7.66 1.11 -19.29
N GLY A 328 -8.49 2.09 -19.65
CA GLY A 328 -9.76 1.88 -20.34
C GLY A 328 -9.66 1.90 -21.87
N PRO A 329 -10.83 1.92 -22.54
CA PRO A 329 -10.92 1.85 -24.01
C PRO A 329 -10.37 3.10 -24.72
N MET A 330 -10.09 4.18 -23.98
CA MET A 330 -9.50 5.40 -24.54
C MET A 330 -7.98 5.31 -24.71
N LEU A 331 -7.28 4.39 -24.04
CA LEU A 331 -5.81 4.27 -24.16
C LEU A 331 -5.34 4.06 -25.62
N PRO A 332 -5.93 3.15 -26.42
CA PRO A 332 -5.60 3.01 -27.83
C PRO A 332 -5.76 4.31 -28.62
N VAL A 333 -6.79 5.11 -28.33
CA VAL A 333 -7.03 6.42 -28.95
C VAL A 333 -5.95 7.42 -28.54
N LEU A 334 -5.64 7.52 -27.24
CA LEU A 334 -4.60 8.41 -26.72
C LEU A 334 -3.24 8.14 -27.37
N ARG A 335 -2.88 6.86 -27.54
CA ARG A 335 -1.63 6.47 -28.21
C ARG A 335 -1.56 6.96 -29.67
N LYS A 336 -2.69 7.18 -30.34
CA LYS A 336 -2.72 7.63 -31.75
C LYS A 336 -2.44 9.11 -31.93
N PHE A 337 -2.46 9.90 -30.86
CA PHE A 337 -1.94 11.26 -30.86
C PHE A 337 -0.41 11.30 -31.01
N ARG A 338 0.29 10.16 -30.86
CA ARG A 338 1.71 10.01 -31.20
C ARG A 338 1.84 9.35 -32.59
N PRO A 339 2.16 10.13 -33.64
CA PRO A 339 2.23 9.59 -34.99
C PRO A 339 3.42 8.63 -35.14
N THR A 340 3.21 7.50 -35.82
CA THR A 340 4.26 6.52 -36.16
C THR A 340 5.07 6.91 -37.39
N ALA A 341 4.57 7.86 -38.19
CA ALA A 341 5.20 8.33 -39.42
C ALA A 341 4.95 9.83 -39.65
N LYS A 342 5.82 10.48 -40.44
CA LYS A 342 5.72 11.91 -40.77
C LYS A 342 4.56 12.25 -41.70
N LYS A 343 4.17 11.32 -42.58
CA LYS A 343 3.08 11.52 -43.55
C LYS A 343 1.78 11.00 -42.95
N SER A 344 0.72 11.82 -43.01
CA SER A 344 -0.60 11.45 -42.50
C SER A 344 -1.04 10.10 -43.02
N THR A 345 -1.00 9.87 -44.34
CA THR A 345 -1.41 8.60 -44.98
C THR A 345 -0.67 7.34 -44.52
N LEU A 346 0.50 7.50 -43.90
CA LEU A 346 1.27 6.38 -43.33
C LEU A 346 1.03 6.19 -41.83
N ALA A 347 0.61 7.24 -41.12
CA ALA A 347 0.38 7.22 -39.68
C ALA A 347 -1.11 7.01 -39.32
N LEU A 348 -2.01 7.61 -40.10
CA LEU A 348 -3.46 7.66 -39.92
C LEU A 348 -4.14 7.52 -41.29
N SER A 349 -5.29 6.85 -41.37
CA SER A 349 -6.12 6.95 -42.57
C SER A 349 -6.74 8.34 -42.65
N GLU A 350 -7.04 8.82 -43.86
CA GLU A 350 -7.52 10.19 -44.07
C GLU A 350 -8.83 10.53 -43.33
N ALA A 351 -9.71 9.55 -43.13
CA ALA A 351 -10.96 9.73 -42.39
C ALA A 351 -10.76 9.84 -40.87
N ASN A 352 -9.61 9.39 -40.36
CA ASN A 352 -9.37 9.20 -38.94
C ASN A 352 -8.53 10.31 -38.30
N GLY A 353 -7.87 11.16 -39.09
CA GLY A 353 -7.07 12.25 -38.56
C GLY A 353 -6.04 12.78 -39.53
N ASP A 354 -5.15 13.61 -39.00
CA ASP A 354 -4.09 14.25 -39.76
C ASP A 354 -2.82 14.41 -38.92
N VAL A 355 -1.67 14.52 -39.57
CA VAL A 355 -0.37 14.75 -38.94
C VAL A 355 0.19 16.08 -39.43
N LEU A 356 0.49 16.99 -38.51
CA LEU A 356 1.06 18.30 -38.81
C LEU A 356 2.49 18.42 -38.30
N ALA A 357 3.30 19.19 -39.02
CA ALA A 357 4.61 19.58 -38.53
C ALA A 357 4.49 20.72 -37.53
N THR A 358 4.93 20.51 -36.29
CA THR A 358 5.00 21.57 -35.28
C THR A 358 6.39 22.20 -35.31
N GLY A 359 6.44 23.51 -35.53
CA GLY A 359 7.65 24.23 -35.96
C GLY A 359 8.77 24.36 -34.92
N ALA A 360 8.69 23.75 -33.74
CA ALA A 360 9.74 23.78 -32.72
C ALA A 360 9.56 22.64 -31.69
N GLY A 361 10.61 21.82 -31.48
CA GLY A 361 10.66 20.80 -30.41
C GLY A 361 11.27 19.45 -30.81
N GLN A 362 11.47 18.55 -29.84
CA GLN A 362 11.93 17.16 -30.06
C GLN A 362 10.89 16.29 -30.80
N HIS A 363 9.61 16.70 -30.81
CA HIS A 363 8.53 16.09 -31.59
C HIS A 363 8.19 16.99 -32.78
N LEU A 364 8.80 16.73 -33.93
CA LEU A 364 8.59 17.52 -35.15
C LEU A 364 7.20 17.35 -35.78
N TRP A 365 6.39 16.41 -35.27
CA TRP A 365 5.11 16.01 -35.86
C TRP A 365 4.09 15.63 -34.78
N GLU A 366 2.88 16.15 -34.90
CA GLU A 366 1.76 15.88 -34.01
C GLU A 366 0.58 15.33 -34.79
N ALA A 367 -0.09 14.32 -34.23
CA ALA A 367 -1.32 13.77 -34.78
C ALA A 367 -2.55 14.44 -34.15
N TYR A 368 -3.57 14.69 -34.96
CA TYR A 368 -4.87 15.24 -34.60
C TYR A 368 -5.92 14.26 -35.08
N LEU A 369 -6.88 13.92 -34.23
CA LEU A 369 -7.88 12.89 -34.55
C LEU A 369 -9.22 13.51 -34.91
N THR A 370 -9.94 12.90 -35.83
CA THR A 370 -11.38 13.18 -36.01
C THR A 370 -12.18 12.33 -35.01
N PHE A 371 -13.48 12.61 -34.84
CA PHE A 371 -14.31 11.71 -34.01
C PHE A 371 -14.40 10.30 -34.60
N SER A 372 -14.45 10.19 -35.94
CA SER A 372 -14.37 8.89 -36.62
C SER A 372 -13.07 8.16 -36.29
N GLY A 373 -11.96 8.89 -36.17
CA GLY A 373 -10.69 8.34 -35.69
C GLY A 373 -10.75 7.85 -34.25
N VAL A 374 -11.38 8.60 -33.35
CA VAL A 374 -11.62 8.17 -31.95
C VAL A 374 -12.39 6.85 -31.93
N LEU A 375 -13.50 6.75 -32.66
CA LEU A 375 -14.30 5.51 -32.73
C LEU A 375 -13.51 4.35 -33.33
N HIS A 376 -12.78 4.60 -34.41
CA HIS A 376 -12.00 3.56 -35.10
C HIS A 376 -10.90 2.99 -34.20
N TYR A 377 -10.13 3.85 -33.54
CA TYR A 377 -9.01 3.40 -32.70
C TYR A 377 -9.43 2.92 -31.33
N GLY A 378 -10.58 3.38 -30.82
CA GLY A 378 -11.21 2.84 -29.62
C GLY A 378 -11.93 1.51 -29.86
N GLU A 379 -11.90 0.98 -31.09
CA GLU A 379 -12.62 -0.24 -31.49
C GLU A 379 -14.12 -0.18 -31.14
N ALA A 380 -14.72 1.01 -31.29
CA ALA A 380 -16.10 1.25 -30.91
C ALA A 380 -17.06 0.44 -31.79
N ASP A 381 -17.99 -0.25 -31.14
CA ASP A 381 -19.17 -0.82 -31.76
C ASP A 381 -20.34 0.21 -31.78
N LYS A 382 -21.47 -0.20 -32.36
CA LYS A 382 -22.66 0.66 -32.42
C LYS A 382 -23.20 1.04 -31.03
N GLY A 383 -22.97 0.22 -30.00
CA GLY A 383 -23.46 0.48 -28.64
C GLY A 383 -22.55 1.42 -27.84
N SER A 384 -21.25 1.43 -28.13
CA SER A 384 -20.22 2.21 -27.41
C SER A 384 -19.94 3.58 -28.03
N THR A 385 -20.50 3.90 -29.20
CA THR A 385 -20.33 5.21 -29.85
C THR A 385 -20.73 6.38 -28.93
N GLN A 386 -21.83 6.23 -28.19
CA GLN A 386 -22.30 7.24 -27.24
C GLN A 386 -21.33 7.39 -26.06
N VAL A 387 -20.76 6.29 -25.56
CA VAL A 387 -19.78 6.30 -24.47
C VAL A 387 -18.52 7.06 -24.87
N PHE A 388 -18.01 6.83 -26.08
CA PHE A 388 -16.86 7.60 -26.59
C PHE A 388 -17.19 9.08 -26.80
N ARG A 389 -18.43 9.41 -27.18
CA ARG A 389 -18.88 10.80 -27.30
C ARG A 389 -18.82 11.50 -25.94
N GLU A 390 -19.40 10.88 -24.91
CA GLU A 390 -19.42 11.42 -23.55
C GLU A 390 -18.01 11.60 -23.00
N GLN A 391 -17.11 10.64 -23.23
CA GLN A 391 -15.70 10.77 -22.82
C GLN A 391 -14.98 11.90 -23.56
N VAL A 392 -15.21 12.07 -24.86
CA VAL A 392 -14.63 13.20 -25.61
C VAL A 392 -15.15 14.54 -25.08
N ASP A 393 -16.46 14.64 -24.83
CA ASP A 393 -17.08 15.87 -24.33
C ASP A 393 -16.60 16.20 -22.90
N GLU A 394 -16.40 15.21 -22.05
CA GLU A 394 -15.77 15.37 -20.74
C GLU A 394 -14.32 15.86 -20.87
N MET A 395 -13.53 15.24 -21.74
CA MET A 395 -12.14 15.64 -21.99
C MET A 395 -12.04 17.06 -22.58
N LEU A 396 -13.00 17.47 -23.41
CA LEU A 396 -13.11 18.86 -23.90
C LEU A 396 -13.41 19.84 -22.76
N THR A 397 -14.38 19.49 -21.90
CA THR A 397 -14.78 20.32 -20.76
C THR A 397 -13.63 20.55 -19.77
N ARG A 398 -12.79 19.52 -19.60
CA ARG A 398 -11.59 19.56 -18.73
C ARG A 398 -10.35 20.14 -19.42
N GLY A 399 -10.43 20.55 -20.69
CA GLY A 399 -9.30 21.08 -21.45
C GLY A 399 -8.20 20.05 -21.79
N ILE A 400 -8.51 18.76 -21.63
CA ILE A 400 -7.62 17.64 -22.00
C ILE A 400 -7.57 17.51 -23.52
N LEU A 401 -8.73 17.63 -24.17
CA LEU A 401 -8.83 17.76 -25.62
C LEU A 401 -9.19 19.20 -25.97
N ARG A 402 -8.76 19.64 -27.15
CA ARG A 402 -9.19 20.89 -27.76
C ARG A 402 -9.80 20.57 -29.11
N ARG A 403 -10.97 21.16 -29.41
CA ARG A 403 -11.65 20.99 -30.70
C ARG A 403 -11.28 22.14 -31.62
N GLY A 404 -11.03 21.85 -32.89
CA GLY A 404 -10.62 22.87 -33.86
C GLY A 404 -10.66 22.39 -35.30
N LEU A 405 -10.16 23.24 -36.21
CA LEU A 405 -10.06 22.95 -37.64
C LEU A 405 -8.58 22.95 -38.06
N ILE A 406 -8.25 22.16 -39.08
CA ILE A 406 -6.93 22.20 -39.73
C ILE A 406 -7.06 22.99 -41.03
N LEU A 407 -6.46 24.18 -41.07
CA LEU A 407 -6.55 25.10 -42.20
C LEU A 407 -5.18 25.34 -42.85
N GLY A 408 -5.15 25.38 -44.18
CA GLY A 408 -3.99 25.77 -44.97
C GLY A 408 -3.80 27.28 -45.02
N CYS A 409 -2.56 27.75 -44.85
CA CYS A 409 -2.22 29.15 -45.05
C CYS A 409 -1.97 29.46 -46.54
N GLU A 410 -2.57 30.53 -47.05
CA GLU A 410 -2.36 30.99 -48.42
C GLU A 410 -0.93 31.50 -48.67
N LEU A 411 -0.35 32.21 -47.70
CA LEU A 411 0.97 32.81 -47.85
C LEU A 411 2.10 31.79 -47.74
N CYS A 412 2.09 30.95 -46.70
CA CYS A 412 3.18 30.00 -46.45
C CYS A 412 2.88 28.56 -46.90
N GLY A 413 1.66 28.28 -47.37
CA GLY A 413 1.23 26.96 -47.83
C GLY A 413 1.10 25.89 -46.74
N ARG A 414 1.44 26.20 -45.48
CA ARG A 414 1.48 25.19 -44.42
C ARG A 414 0.13 25.06 -43.70
N PRO A 415 -0.35 23.82 -43.47
CA PRO A 415 -1.52 23.58 -42.65
C PRO A 415 -1.21 23.80 -41.17
N ALA A 416 -2.18 24.31 -40.42
CA ALA A 416 -2.11 24.50 -38.98
C ALA A 416 -3.45 24.16 -38.33
N PHE A 417 -3.39 23.61 -37.11
CA PHE A 417 -4.56 23.45 -36.25
C PHE A 417 -4.92 24.81 -35.62
N LEU A 418 -6.20 25.16 -35.68
CA LEU A 418 -6.78 26.34 -35.06
C LEU A 418 -7.91 25.88 -34.13
N GLU A 419 -7.75 26.16 -32.84
CA GLU A 419 -8.72 25.82 -31.81
C GLU A 419 -10.02 26.61 -32.03
N ILE A 420 -11.16 26.02 -31.66
CA ILE A 420 -12.49 26.62 -31.84
C ILE A 420 -12.63 28.01 -31.20
N GLY A 421 -11.90 28.28 -30.10
CA GLY A 421 -11.85 29.59 -29.45
C GLY A 421 -11.14 30.67 -30.27
N ASP A 422 -10.25 30.26 -31.18
CA ASP A 422 -9.48 31.15 -32.05
C ASP A 422 -10.06 31.24 -33.48
N LEU A 423 -11.11 30.48 -33.77
CA LEU A 423 -11.74 30.47 -35.10
C LEU A 423 -12.55 31.75 -35.34
N ALA A 424 -12.26 32.39 -36.46
CA ALA A 424 -12.99 33.54 -36.98
C ALA A 424 -13.20 33.39 -38.50
N GLN A 425 -13.97 34.30 -39.09
CA GLN A 425 -14.05 34.41 -40.56
C GLN A 425 -12.70 34.78 -41.19
N MET A 426 -11.84 35.45 -40.42
CA MET A 426 -10.48 35.81 -40.79
C MET A 426 -9.51 35.31 -39.71
N ASN A 427 -8.77 34.25 -40.01
CA ASN A 427 -7.87 33.58 -39.08
C ASN A 427 -6.42 34.01 -39.29
N ARG A 428 -5.66 34.15 -38.21
CA ARG A 428 -4.21 34.39 -38.31
C ARG A 428 -3.47 33.06 -38.34
N CYS A 429 -2.57 32.89 -39.31
CA CYS A 429 -1.70 31.73 -39.34
C CYS A 429 -0.78 31.74 -38.10
N PRO A 430 -0.72 30.68 -37.28
CA PRO A 430 0.12 30.65 -36.08
C PRO A 430 1.62 30.69 -36.38
N ARG A 431 2.01 30.51 -37.65
CA ARG A 431 3.41 30.51 -38.09
C ARG A 431 3.88 31.83 -38.67
N CYS A 432 3.18 32.35 -39.69
CA CYS A 432 3.60 33.57 -40.40
C CYS A 432 2.70 34.78 -40.10
N SER A 433 1.68 34.61 -39.24
CA SER A 433 0.72 35.64 -38.85
C SER A 433 -0.12 36.24 -39.98
N ALA A 434 -0.02 35.70 -41.21
CA ALA A 434 -0.85 36.11 -42.33
C ALA A 434 -2.34 35.90 -42.01
N ALA A 435 -3.17 36.84 -42.45
CA ALA A 435 -4.62 36.73 -42.37
C ALA A 435 -5.13 35.80 -43.48
N ASN A 436 -5.99 34.84 -43.15
CA ASN A 436 -6.55 33.87 -44.08
C ASN A 436 -8.06 33.79 -43.86
N SER A 437 -8.85 33.94 -44.93
CA SER A 437 -10.30 33.76 -44.87
C SER A 437 -10.65 32.29 -44.62
N LEU A 438 -11.68 32.03 -43.82
CA LEU A 438 -12.26 30.69 -43.67
C LEU A 438 -13.07 30.33 -44.93
N SER A 439 -12.39 29.81 -45.94
CA SER A 439 -12.96 29.45 -47.24
C SER A 439 -12.57 28.05 -47.68
N GLN A 440 -13.36 27.43 -48.55
CA GLN A 440 -13.13 26.08 -49.08
C GLN A 440 -11.68 25.82 -49.55
N ALA A 441 -11.06 26.79 -50.25
CA ALA A 441 -9.68 26.69 -50.73
C ALA A 441 -8.61 26.55 -49.62
N ARG A 442 -9.00 26.75 -48.34
CA ARG A 442 -8.13 26.63 -47.17
C ARG A 442 -8.44 25.40 -46.33
N TRP A 443 -9.55 24.72 -46.57
CA TRP A 443 -9.89 23.50 -45.85
C TRP A 443 -8.96 22.37 -46.27
N ARG A 444 -8.62 21.50 -45.33
CA ARG A 444 -7.80 20.33 -45.66
C ARG A 444 -8.65 19.26 -46.35
N LYS A 445 -9.72 18.80 -45.67
CA LYS A 445 -10.76 17.86 -46.13
C LYS A 445 -11.98 17.89 -45.17
N PRO A 446 -13.15 17.33 -45.56
CA PRO A 446 -13.58 17.14 -46.95
C PRO A 446 -13.86 18.48 -47.66
N GLU A 447 -14.19 18.45 -48.94
CA GLU A 447 -14.35 19.67 -49.77
C GLU A 447 -15.70 20.37 -49.56
N ASP A 448 -16.71 19.68 -49.03
CA ASP A 448 -18.06 20.18 -48.79
C ASP A 448 -18.19 20.99 -47.49
N GLU A 449 -17.52 20.57 -46.41
CA GLU A 449 -17.43 21.31 -45.15
C GLU A 449 -16.13 20.96 -44.39
N PRO A 450 -15.47 21.89 -43.66
CA PRO A 450 -14.22 21.56 -42.98
C PRO A 450 -14.47 20.58 -41.82
N GLN A 451 -13.68 19.51 -41.79
CA GLN A 451 -13.75 18.50 -40.73
C GLN A 451 -13.29 19.04 -39.38
N TRP A 452 -13.99 18.67 -38.31
CA TRP A 452 -13.54 18.88 -36.93
C TRP A 452 -12.45 17.89 -36.53
N TYR A 453 -11.40 18.43 -35.92
CA TYR A 453 -10.29 17.69 -35.34
C TYR A 453 -10.18 17.96 -33.84
N TYR A 454 -9.58 17.00 -33.14
CA TYR A 454 -9.21 17.08 -31.74
C TYR A 454 -7.68 17.13 -31.61
N ASP A 455 -7.22 18.02 -30.77
CA ASP A 455 -5.84 18.13 -30.31
C ASP A 455 -5.75 17.67 -28.85
N LEU A 456 -4.69 16.93 -28.51
CA LEU A 456 -4.43 16.45 -27.15
C LEU A 456 -3.53 17.44 -26.41
N HIS A 457 -3.85 17.68 -25.13
CA HIS A 457 -3.07 18.57 -24.27
C HIS A 457 -1.56 18.23 -24.30
N PRO A 458 -0.66 19.22 -24.48
CA PRO A 458 0.78 18.97 -24.67
C PRO A 458 1.43 18.12 -23.59
N THR A 459 1.08 18.33 -22.32
CA THR A 459 1.58 17.53 -21.19
C THR A 459 1.24 16.05 -21.33
N VAL A 460 0.05 15.72 -21.83
CA VAL A 460 -0.39 14.33 -22.02
C VAL A 460 0.36 13.70 -23.18
N ARG A 461 0.61 14.46 -24.27
CA ARG A 461 1.44 14.02 -25.39
C ARG A 461 2.86 13.68 -24.96
N GLU A 462 3.50 14.58 -24.21
CA GLU A 462 4.86 14.37 -23.71
C GLU A 462 4.93 13.13 -22.81
N HIS A 463 3.93 12.94 -21.94
CA HIS A 463 3.84 11.77 -21.07
C HIS A 463 3.72 10.46 -21.87
N LEU A 464 2.85 10.39 -22.88
CA LEU A 464 2.74 9.24 -23.79
C LEU A 464 3.99 9.00 -24.65
N ALA A 465 4.73 10.06 -24.97
CA ALA A 465 5.97 9.95 -25.73
C ALA A 465 7.09 9.25 -24.94
N GLN A 466 7.03 9.33 -23.61
CA GLN A 466 7.98 8.74 -22.67
C GLN A 466 7.50 7.41 -22.07
N ASP A 467 6.47 6.80 -22.67
CA ASP A 467 5.84 5.57 -22.18
C ASP A 467 5.26 5.70 -20.76
N GLY A 468 4.89 6.92 -20.36
CA GLY A 468 4.37 7.24 -19.03
C GLY A 468 3.00 6.60 -18.73
N GLU A 469 2.32 6.02 -19.73
CA GLU A 469 1.09 5.28 -19.48
C GLU A 469 1.30 4.01 -18.63
N ILE A 470 2.52 3.46 -18.58
CA ILE A 470 2.76 2.15 -17.98
C ILE A 470 2.63 2.19 -16.45
N PRO A 471 3.21 3.17 -15.73
CA PRO A 471 2.90 3.38 -14.31
C PRO A 471 1.41 3.61 -14.03
N LEU A 472 0.65 4.23 -14.94
CA LEU A 472 -0.80 4.41 -14.79
C LEU A 472 -1.57 3.09 -14.93
N LEU A 473 -1.17 2.23 -15.87
CA LEU A 473 -1.70 0.87 -16.00
C LEU A 473 -1.43 0.05 -14.74
N LEU A 474 -0.22 0.17 -14.17
CA LEU A 474 0.12 -0.47 -12.91
C LEU A 474 -0.73 0.06 -11.76
N SER A 475 -0.89 1.38 -11.65
CA SER A 475 -1.73 2.02 -10.63
C SER A 475 -3.17 1.52 -10.70
N HIS A 476 -3.75 1.45 -11.91
CA HIS A 476 -5.09 0.90 -12.12
C HIS A 476 -5.18 -0.58 -11.68
N HIS A 477 -4.23 -1.41 -12.10
CA HIS A 477 -4.20 -2.83 -11.73
C HIS A 477 -4.18 -3.02 -10.21
N LEU A 478 -3.28 -2.31 -9.51
CA LEU A 478 -3.15 -2.40 -8.06
C LEU A 478 -4.40 -1.90 -7.32
N ARG A 479 -5.04 -0.84 -7.83
CA ARG A 479 -6.27 -0.26 -7.27
C ARG A 479 -7.49 -1.18 -7.43
N SER A 480 -7.57 -1.90 -8.55
CA SER A 480 -8.76 -2.70 -8.88
C SER A 480 -9.02 -3.87 -7.90
N GLY A 481 -7.98 -4.34 -7.21
CA GLY A 481 -8.03 -5.46 -6.26
C GLY A 481 -7.75 -5.08 -4.80
N SER A 482 -7.92 -3.81 -4.42
CA SER A 482 -7.59 -3.31 -3.08
C SER A 482 -8.81 -2.73 -2.37
N ARG A 483 -8.85 -2.83 -1.03
CA ARG A 483 -9.84 -2.15 -0.20
C ARG A 483 -9.41 -0.71 0.07
N GLU A 484 -8.12 -0.52 0.34
CA GLU A 484 -7.50 0.78 0.55
C GLU A 484 -6.33 0.98 -0.43
N TYR A 485 -6.35 2.10 -1.16
CA TYR A 485 -5.30 2.40 -2.12
C TYR A 485 -5.01 3.89 -2.25
N ASN A 486 -3.73 4.22 -2.23
CA ASN A 486 -3.21 5.54 -2.55
C ASN A 486 -1.87 5.40 -3.28
N ASP A 487 -1.52 6.36 -4.14
CA ASP A 487 -0.28 6.31 -4.91
C ASP A 487 0.33 7.69 -5.19
N ALA A 488 1.64 7.70 -5.40
CA ALA A 488 2.43 8.84 -5.84
C ALA A 488 3.33 8.39 -6.99
N ALA A 489 3.23 9.08 -8.13
CA ALA A 489 3.98 8.73 -9.32
C ALA A 489 5.33 9.46 -9.38
N GLU A 490 6.33 8.79 -9.95
CA GLU A 490 7.57 9.39 -10.46
C GLU A 490 8.29 10.25 -9.40
N LEU A 491 8.68 9.60 -8.31
CA LEU A 491 9.42 10.23 -7.20
C LEU A 491 10.93 10.00 -7.36
N GLU A 492 11.70 11.07 -7.21
CA GLU A 492 13.15 11.08 -7.21
C GLU A 492 13.68 11.27 -5.78
N LEU A 493 14.55 10.35 -5.35
CA LEU A 493 15.35 10.42 -4.14
C LEU A 493 16.67 11.13 -4.46
N SER A 494 17.01 12.14 -3.67
CA SER A 494 18.24 12.92 -3.79
C SER A 494 18.86 13.23 -2.43
N ASP A 495 20.16 13.52 -2.45
CA ASP A 495 20.90 14.13 -1.35
C ASP A 495 21.63 15.41 -1.84
N ASP A 496 22.50 15.96 -1.00
CA ASP A 496 23.29 17.16 -1.34
C ASP A 496 24.24 16.97 -2.54
N SER A 497 24.55 15.71 -2.91
CA SER A 497 25.40 15.38 -4.05
C SER A 497 24.62 15.22 -5.36
N GLY A 498 23.30 15.06 -5.29
CA GLY A 498 22.42 14.98 -6.45
C GLY A 498 21.44 13.80 -6.41
N PRO A 499 20.92 13.37 -7.57
CA PRO A 499 19.92 12.31 -7.66
C PRO A 499 20.54 10.93 -7.40
N LEU A 500 19.92 10.17 -6.49
CA LEU A 500 20.36 8.84 -6.07
C LEU A 500 19.57 7.73 -6.77
N ALA A 501 18.24 7.84 -6.74
CA ALA A 501 17.32 6.83 -7.28
C ALA A 501 15.99 7.48 -7.70
N GLU A 502 15.29 6.86 -8.63
CA GLU A 502 13.96 7.26 -9.07
C GLU A 502 13.02 6.05 -8.98
N CYS A 503 11.76 6.31 -8.61
CA CYS A 503 10.71 5.33 -8.46
C CYS A 503 9.51 5.76 -9.32
N ASP A 504 9.14 4.94 -10.29
CA ASP A 504 8.02 5.25 -11.20
C ASP A 504 6.69 5.32 -10.44
N LEU A 505 6.53 4.51 -9.39
CA LEU A 505 5.35 4.50 -8.53
C LEU A 505 5.68 4.09 -7.09
N VAL A 506 5.26 4.92 -6.13
CA VAL A 506 5.11 4.51 -4.73
C VAL A 506 3.62 4.33 -4.46
N ALA A 507 3.21 3.17 -3.97
CA ALA A 507 1.83 2.88 -3.66
C ALA A 507 1.67 2.38 -2.22
N LEU A 508 0.58 2.78 -1.59
CA LEU A 508 0.05 2.19 -0.37
C LEU A 508 -1.17 1.37 -0.76
N ARG A 509 -1.08 0.05 -0.60
CA ARG A 509 -2.17 -0.90 -0.87
C ARG A 509 -2.44 -1.74 0.37
N ASP A 510 -3.64 -1.64 0.91
CA ASP A 510 -4.10 -2.48 2.03
C ASP A 510 -3.08 -2.51 3.21
N GLY A 511 -2.54 -1.32 3.56
CA GLY A 511 -1.52 -1.17 4.61
C GLY A 511 -0.07 -1.49 4.20
N LYS A 512 0.17 -1.96 2.97
CA LYS A 512 1.50 -2.31 2.45
C LYS A 512 2.06 -1.21 1.55
N ILE A 513 3.33 -0.87 1.78
CA ILE A 513 4.09 0.08 0.97
C ILE A 513 4.81 -0.65 -0.14
N ILE A 514 4.61 -0.17 -1.36
CA ILE A 514 5.14 -0.75 -2.58
C ILE A 514 5.98 0.32 -3.26
N THR A 515 7.26 0.03 -3.50
CA THR A 515 8.07 0.76 -4.49
C THR A 515 8.03 -0.02 -5.79
N ALA A 516 7.68 0.62 -6.89
CA ALA A 516 7.56 -0.04 -8.17
C ALA A 516 8.32 0.65 -9.30
N GLU A 517 8.83 -0.20 -10.18
CA GLU A 517 9.39 0.16 -11.48
C GLU A 517 8.50 -0.43 -12.58
N ALA A 518 8.14 0.37 -13.58
CA ALA A 518 7.32 -0.03 -14.70
C ALA A 518 8.05 0.21 -16.04
N LYS A 519 8.14 -0.83 -16.87
CA LYS A 519 8.82 -0.76 -18.18
C LYS A 519 7.93 -1.25 -19.31
N ARG A 520 8.17 -0.72 -20.51
CA ARG A 520 7.58 -1.30 -21.72
C ARG A 520 8.14 -2.70 -21.97
N THR A 521 9.45 -2.83 -21.84
CA THR A 521 10.18 -4.09 -22.02
C THR A 521 10.37 -4.83 -20.71
N GLY A 522 10.30 -6.15 -20.71
CA GLY A 522 10.61 -7.00 -19.55
C GLY A 522 12.10 -7.10 -19.20
N SER A 523 12.85 -5.99 -19.22
CA SER A 523 14.28 -5.95 -18.90
C SER A 523 14.68 -4.67 -18.17
N LEU A 524 15.59 -4.79 -17.20
CA LEU A 524 16.26 -3.65 -16.55
C LEU A 524 17.65 -3.35 -17.16
N GLY A 525 17.95 -3.95 -18.31
CA GLY A 525 19.25 -3.86 -18.98
C GLY A 525 20.20 -4.99 -18.59
N GLU A 526 21.50 -4.78 -18.84
CA GLU A 526 22.53 -5.82 -18.72
C GLU A 526 23.73 -5.36 -17.86
N GLY A 527 24.49 -6.32 -17.33
CA GLY A 527 25.78 -6.10 -16.68
C GLY A 527 25.77 -5.07 -15.55
N LYS A 528 26.50 -3.95 -15.74
CA LYS A 528 26.60 -2.88 -14.74
C LYS A 528 25.27 -2.11 -14.60
N THR A 529 24.57 -1.86 -15.71
CA THR A 529 23.31 -1.13 -15.74
C THR A 529 22.24 -1.86 -14.94
N LEU A 530 22.13 -3.18 -15.14
CA LEU A 530 21.22 -4.03 -14.37
C LEU A 530 21.48 -3.97 -12.86
N ARG A 531 22.75 -4.12 -12.45
CA ARG A 531 23.13 -4.06 -11.03
C ARG A 531 22.81 -2.70 -10.41
N GLN A 532 23.12 -1.62 -11.11
CA GLN A 532 22.77 -0.26 -10.65
C GLN A 532 21.26 -0.06 -10.58
N ALA A 533 20.52 -0.59 -11.55
CA ALA A 533 19.06 -0.50 -11.55
C ALA A 533 18.46 -1.19 -10.31
N ILE A 534 18.86 -2.43 -10.03
CA ILE A 534 18.37 -3.18 -8.86
C ILE A 534 18.78 -2.51 -7.54
N ALA A 535 20.05 -2.09 -7.41
CA ALA A 535 20.53 -1.41 -6.20
C ALA A 535 19.75 -0.13 -5.89
N LYS A 536 19.33 0.63 -6.92
CA LYS A 536 18.47 1.82 -6.75
C LYS A 536 17.09 1.46 -6.18
N ARG A 537 16.48 0.35 -6.60
CA ARG A 537 15.16 -0.08 -6.09
C ARG A 537 15.27 -0.57 -4.65
N ALA A 538 16.33 -1.29 -4.32
CA ALA A 538 16.60 -1.69 -2.94
C ALA A 538 16.85 -0.47 -2.02
N LEU A 539 17.60 0.55 -2.49
CA LEU A 539 17.80 1.80 -1.77
C LEU A 539 16.48 2.54 -1.50
N LEU A 540 15.59 2.63 -2.49
CA LEU A 540 14.27 3.25 -2.32
C LEU A 540 13.42 2.49 -1.30
N ALA A 541 13.38 1.16 -1.40
CA ALA A 541 12.63 0.32 -0.48
C ALA A 541 13.14 0.46 0.96
N GLU A 542 14.46 0.49 1.16
CA GLU A 542 15.06 0.73 2.47
C GLU A 542 14.71 2.12 3.00
N GLN A 543 14.82 3.15 2.16
CA GLN A 543 14.59 4.55 2.55
C GLN A 543 13.20 4.82 3.09
N ILE A 544 12.18 4.19 2.49
CA ILE A 544 10.78 4.37 2.90
C ILE A 544 10.22 3.15 3.64
N GLN A 545 11.06 2.19 4.03
CA GLN A 545 10.65 0.95 4.69
C GLN A 545 9.51 0.23 3.92
N ALA A 546 9.69 0.06 2.62
CA ALA A 546 8.71 -0.61 1.76
C ALA A 546 8.56 -2.08 2.13
N ASP A 547 7.33 -2.58 2.07
CA ASP A 547 7.03 -4.00 2.23
C ASP A 547 7.33 -4.79 0.94
N GLN A 548 7.28 -4.11 -0.23
CA GLN A 548 7.41 -4.75 -1.53
C GLN A 548 8.28 -3.93 -2.49
N ILE A 549 9.13 -4.65 -3.25
CA ILE A 549 9.75 -4.17 -4.48
C ILE A 549 9.01 -4.82 -5.66
N LEU A 550 8.38 -4.00 -6.50
CA LEU A 550 7.56 -4.47 -7.61
C LEU A 550 8.19 -4.10 -8.95
N LEU A 551 8.36 -5.10 -9.83
CA LEU A 551 8.73 -4.88 -11.23
C LEU A 551 7.54 -5.17 -12.14
N ALA A 552 7.11 -4.17 -12.91
CA ALA A 552 5.96 -4.26 -13.79
C ALA A 552 6.33 -4.06 -15.27
N THR A 553 5.74 -4.85 -16.17
CA THR A 553 5.99 -4.72 -17.61
C THR A 553 4.76 -4.95 -18.47
N THR A 554 4.74 -4.33 -19.65
CA THR A 554 3.74 -4.65 -20.70
C THR A 554 4.06 -5.95 -21.44
N ASP A 555 5.32 -6.41 -21.42
CA ASP A 555 5.69 -7.72 -21.97
C ASP A 555 5.07 -8.87 -21.17
N ALA A 556 4.92 -10.04 -21.79
CA ALA A 556 4.34 -11.21 -21.12
C ALA A 556 5.21 -11.77 -19.98
N LYS A 557 6.51 -11.43 -19.95
CA LYS A 557 7.51 -12.01 -19.02
C LYS A 557 8.65 -11.02 -18.77
N TRP A 558 9.27 -11.12 -17.59
CA TRP A 558 10.58 -10.52 -17.31
C TRP A 558 11.73 -11.43 -17.78
N GLN A 559 12.85 -10.83 -18.17
CA GLN A 559 14.10 -11.53 -18.41
C GLN A 559 14.62 -12.15 -17.10
N GLN A 560 15.04 -13.42 -17.17
CA GLN A 560 15.52 -14.16 -16.00
C GLN A 560 16.69 -13.44 -15.29
N ALA A 561 17.59 -12.80 -16.04
CA ALA A 561 18.68 -12.02 -15.45
C ALA A 561 18.19 -10.88 -14.53
N SER A 562 17.08 -10.22 -14.87
CA SER A 562 16.49 -9.17 -14.02
C SER A 562 15.87 -9.76 -12.74
N VAL A 563 15.22 -10.91 -12.87
CA VAL A 563 14.63 -11.66 -11.75
C VAL A 563 15.70 -12.14 -10.78
N ASP A 564 16.76 -12.77 -11.31
CA ASP A 564 17.88 -13.29 -10.53
C ASP A 564 18.64 -12.17 -9.82
N ALA A 565 18.85 -11.03 -10.50
CA ALA A 565 19.52 -9.88 -9.90
C ALA A 565 18.70 -9.28 -8.74
N LEU A 566 17.38 -9.13 -8.90
CA LEU A 566 16.50 -8.67 -7.82
C LEU A 566 16.55 -9.61 -6.61
N ARG A 567 16.40 -10.91 -6.86
CA ARG A 567 16.49 -11.95 -5.84
C ARG A 567 17.81 -11.86 -5.07
N GLN A 568 18.92 -11.79 -5.81
CA GLN A 568 20.25 -11.75 -5.21
C GLN A 568 20.43 -10.51 -4.34
N GLU A 569 20.01 -9.33 -4.79
CA GLU A 569 20.09 -8.10 -4.01
C GLU A 569 19.26 -8.20 -2.71
N ILE A 570 18.03 -8.69 -2.78
CA ILE A 570 17.18 -8.85 -1.59
C ILE A 570 17.83 -9.79 -0.58
N ARG A 571 18.42 -10.91 -1.03
CA ARG A 571 19.06 -11.89 -0.14
C ARG A 571 20.37 -11.40 0.47
N GLN A 572 21.17 -10.64 -0.30
CA GLN A 572 22.53 -10.27 0.11
C GLN A 572 22.61 -8.92 0.83
N ARG A 573 21.61 -8.04 0.62
CA ARG A 573 21.62 -6.72 1.26
C ARG A 573 21.37 -6.86 2.77
N PRO A 574 22.17 -6.19 3.62
CA PRO A 574 21.94 -6.17 5.05
C PRO A 574 20.81 -5.19 5.39
N TRP A 575 19.57 -5.67 5.36
CA TRP A 575 18.41 -4.83 5.66
C TRP A 575 18.37 -4.45 7.15
N THR A 576 18.08 -3.18 7.44
CA THR A 576 17.82 -2.70 8.82
C THR A 576 16.44 -3.09 9.33
N MET A 577 15.56 -3.54 8.43
CA MET A 577 14.18 -3.96 8.64
C MET A 577 13.96 -5.31 7.96
N PRO A 578 12.83 -6.01 8.14
CA PRO A 578 12.53 -7.19 7.35
C PRO A 578 12.65 -6.90 5.85
N ALA A 579 13.32 -7.78 5.12
CA ALA A 579 13.55 -7.60 3.69
C ALA A 579 12.19 -7.51 2.94
N PRO A 580 12.07 -6.61 1.93
CA PRO A 580 10.85 -6.48 1.17
C PRO A 580 10.60 -7.74 0.31
N GLN A 581 9.32 -8.06 0.11
CA GLN A 581 8.92 -9.10 -0.83
C GLN A 581 9.14 -8.61 -2.27
N ALA A 582 9.63 -9.50 -3.13
CA ALA A 582 9.71 -9.23 -4.57
C ALA A 582 8.41 -9.63 -5.25
N ARG A 583 7.91 -8.75 -6.12
CA ARG A 583 6.69 -8.99 -6.90
C ARG A 583 6.89 -8.64 -8.36
N LEU A 584 6.38 -9.48 -9.25
CA LEU A 584 6.49 -9.32 -10.70
C LEU A 584 5.09 -9.23 -11.32
N ILE A 585 4.84 -8.19 -12.09
CA ILE A 585 3.61 -8.03 -12.87
C ILE A 585 3.96 -7.95 -14.35
N CYS A 586 3.33 -8.79 -15.17
CA CYS A 586 3.58 -8.85 -16.61
C CYS A 586 2.26 -8.76 -17.39
N GLY A 587 2.33 -8.33 -18.65
CA GLY A 587 1.18 -8.18 -19.53
C GLY A 587 0.29 -6.99 -19.18
N LEU A 588 0.83 -5.93 -18.56
CA LEU A 588 0.06 -4.73 -18.23
C LEU A 588 -0.63 -4.14 -19.47
N GLY A 589 -1.92 -3.79 -19.33
CA GLY A 589 -2.74 -3.26 -20.42
C GLY A 589 -3.19 -4.29 -21.43
N THR A 590 -3.05 -5.58 -21.13
CA THR A 590 -3.60 -6.69 -21.94
C THR A 590 -4.75 -7.38 -21.20
N ALA A 591 -5.48 -8.27 -21.90
CA ALA A 591 -6.55 -9.07 -21.30
C ALA A 591 -6.03 -10.09 -20.25
N THR A 592 -4.73 -10.38 -20.25
CA THR A 592 -4.10 -11.39 -19.38
C THR A 592 -2.92 -10.78 -18.64
N VAL A 593 -3.18 -10.26 -17.44
CA VAL A 593 -2.13 -9.81 -16.52
C VAL A 593 -1.72 -10.97 -15.63
N THR A 594 -0.42 -11.25 -15.55
CA THR A 594 0.16 -12.17 -14.57
C THR A 594 0.75 -11.40 -13.41
N ASP A 595 0.52 -11.88 -12.20
CA ASP A 595 0.91 -11.23 -10.96
C ASP A 595 1.51 -12.30 -10.05
N MET A 596 2.81 -12.20 -9.79
CA MET A 596 3.60 -13.28 -9.18
C MET A 596 4.43 -12.75 -8.00
N GLU A 597 4.49 -13.52 -6.93
CA GLU A 597 5.46 -13.38 -5.84
C GLU A 597 6.76 -14.09 -6.23
N LEU A 598 7.90 -13.45 -5.99
CA LEU A 598 9.24 -14.05 -6.14
C LEU A 598 9.78 -14.36 -4.75
N ASP A 599 9.93 -15.64 -4.46
CA ASP A 599 10.61 -16.11 -3.25
C ASP A 599 12.12 -15.80 -3.38
N ALA A 600 12.63 -14.96 -2.48
CA ALA A 600 14.04 -14.55 -2.51
C ALA A 600 15.00 -15.71 -2.20
N GLU A 601 14.56 -16.70 -1.41
CA GLU A 601 15.38 -17.83 -1.01
C GLU A 601 15.39 -18.92 -2.08
N THR A 602 14.23 -19.32 -2.57
CA THR A 602 14.11 -20.43 -3.53
C THR A 602 14.20 -19.97 -4.99
N GLY A 603 13.85 -18.72 -5.27
CA GLY A 603 13.69 -18.20 -6.63
C GLY A 603 12.41 -18.67 -7.33
N LEU A 604 11.53 -19.38 -6.62
CA LEU A 604 10.26 -19.83 -7.17
C LEU A 604 9.31 -18.64 -7.38
N LEU A 605 8.60 -18.68 -8.50
CA LEU A 605 7.52 -17.75 -8.79
C LEU A 605 6.18 -18.41 -8.47
N THR A 606 5.41 -17.80 -7.57
CA THR A 606 4.07 -18.26 -7.22
C THR A 606 3.03 -17.19 -7.56
N PRO A 607 1.80 -17.54 -7.95
CA PRO A 607 0.76 -16.54 -8.18
C PRO A 607 0.52 -15.68 -6.94
N TRP A 608 0.41 -14.37 -7.13
CA TRP A 608 0.16 -13.45 -6.02
C TRP A 608 -1.22 -13.76 -5.40
N PRO A 609 -1.30 -13.99 -4.08
CA PRO A 609 -2.54 -14.33 -3.42
C PRO A 609 -3.52 -13.16 -3.51
N LYS A 610 -4.75 -13.42 -4.00
CA LYS A 610 -5.80 -12.40 -4.14
C LYS A 610 -6.43 -11.96 -2.82
N ASP A 611 -6.23 -12.75 -1.74
CA ASP A 611 -6.94 -12.61 -0.46
C ASP A 611 -6.04 -12.25 0.75
N ARG A 612 -4.85 -11.68 0.52
CA ARG A 612 -3.94 -11.27 1.62
C ARG A 612 -4.23 -9.89 2.17
#